data_AF-A0A1E5SWF1-F1
#
_entry.id   AF-A0A1E5SWF1-F1
#
_cell.length_a   1.000
_cell.length_b   1.000
_cell.length_c   1.000
_cell.angle_alpha   90.00
_cell.angle_beta   90.00
_cell.angle_gamma   90.00
#
_symmetry.space_group_name_H-M   'P 1'
#
loop_
_entity.id
_entity.type
_entity.pdbx_description
1 polymer ?
#
loop_
_entity_poly.entity_id
_entity_poly.type
_entity_poly.pdbx_seq_one_letter_code
_entity_poly.pdbx_strand_id
1 'polypeptide(L)'
;MVGNHKIMAHLILIPFILLMGCVNSTNKEKSSVEQSSELSVRNAHSMAYHAKDSLTYLFGGADQEQVLSDLWVMEDTDWRKIETNDGPQPRTFAPLIYDSENDRLILFGGSKVLFGKTTDPQNLLNDTWQFKNKQWGKLITNNAPSPRAEAVMVYDESRNTVVLFGGYNIQDGKYIKLNDTWEFHDNDWHMISTAGPSERHGISMAYGPEDKSVILFGGSTIDKQYGESGGETWQWNGEAWVKLEISQPPGVFNAPMVYDEAEGKFIRFGGWNGKSRIDETWSFLNNEWNKIEMSISPSPRNHSAMVYDEKQKRTVLFGGHDGENVFGDTWIYADRKWKRISESRPIMRVKNGH
;
A
#
# COMPACT_ATOMS: atom_id res chain seq x y z
N MET A 1 -37.69 4.04 62.00
CA MET A 1 -38.83 4.81 62.52
C MET A 1 -38.38 6.25 62.69
N VAL A 2 -39.06 7.18 62.01
CA VAL A 2 -39.42 8.57 62.40
C VAL A 2 -38.36 9.39 63.17
N GLY A 3 -37.94 10.59 62.80
CA GLY A 3 -38.43 11.58 61.84
C GLY A 3 -37.83 12.96 62.15
N ASN A 4 -37.88 13.86 61.17
CA ASN A 4 -38.15 15.33 61.20
C ASN A 4 -37.95 16.11 62.51
N HIS A 5 -37.58 17.39 62.58
CA HIS A 5 -37.34 18.53 61.68
C HIS A 5 -36.96 19.68 62.66
N LYS A 6 -36.14 20.66 62.27
CA LYS A 6 -36.54 22.10 62.31
C LYS A 6 -35.45 23.04 61.81
N ILE A 7 -35.96 24.12 61.25
CA ILE A 7 -35.40 25.16 60.40
C ILE A 7 -34.94 26.34 61.29
N MET A 8 -33.89 27.07 60.91
CA MET A 8 -33.94 28.52 60.64
C MET A 8 -32.56 29.09 60.28
N ALA A 9 -32.54 29.80 59.15
CA ALA A 9 -31.45 30.61 58.65
C ALA A 9 -31.38 31.95 59.38
N HIS A 10 -30.18 32.52 59.52
CA HIS A 10 -29.96 33.98 59.58
C HIS A 10 -28.68 34.34 58.82
N LEU A 11 -28.85 35.20 57.82
CA LEU A 11 -27.83 35.83 57.00
C LEU A 11 -27.26 37.03 57.76
N ILE A 12 -25.94 37.17 57.84
CA ILE A 12 -25.28 38.45 58.17
C ILE A 12 -24.17 38.68 57.13
N LEU A 13 -24.29 39.78 56.39
CA LEU A 13 -23.25 40.35 55.53
C LEU A 13 -22.24 41.14 56.38
N ILE A 14 -20.95 40.95 56.11
CA ILE A 14 -19.90 41.94 56.41
C ILE A 14 -18.99 42.05 55.16
N PRO A 15 -18.72 43.24 54.61
CA PRO A 15 -17.79 43.44 53.50
C PRO A 15 -16.37 43.69 54.04
N PHE A 16 -15.31 43.35 53.28
CA PHE A 16 -14.11 44.20 53.05
C PHE A 16 -13.05 43.48 52.19
N ILE A 17 -12.82 44.06 51.01
CA ILE A 17 -11.55 44.37 50.32
C ILE A 17 -10.44 43.30 50.12
N LEU A 18 -10.17 43.09 48.81
CA LEU A 18 -8.96 42.67 48.09
C LEU A 18 -7.75 42.12 48.85
N LEU A 19 -7.31 40.93 48.41
CA LEU A 19 -5.92 40.70 48.02
C LEU A 19 -5.86 39.70 46.85
N MET A 20 -5.17 40.13 45.78
CA MET A 20 -4.92 39.39 44.54
C MET A 20 -4.22 38.06 44.80
N GLY A 21 -4.70 37.02 44.13
CA GLY A 21 -3.99 35.75 43.95
C GLY A 21 -4.49 35.06 42.69
N CYS A 22 -3.84 35.34 41.56
CA CYS A 22 -4.07 34.64 40.30
C CYS A 22 -3.67 33.16 40.44
N VAL A 23 -4.61 32.24 40.24
CA VAL A 23 -4.29 30.88 39.81
C VAL A 23 -5.19 30.55 38.62
N ASN A 24 -4.63 30.74 37.42
CA ASN A 24 -5.12 30.09 36.21
C ASN A 24 -4.70 28.61 36.30
N SER A 25 -5.67 27.71 36.40
CA SER A 25 -5.46 26.32 35.96
C SER A 25 -6.43 26.05 34.82
N THR A 26 -5.87 26.08 33.62
CA THR A 26 -6.50 25.64 32.39
C THR A 26 -6.52 24.11 32.42
N ASN A 27 -7.70 23.53 32.61
CA ASN A 27 -7.94 22.14 32.24
C ASN A 27 -7.82 22.04 30.72
N LYS A 28 -6.62 21.70 30.24
CA LYS A 28 -6.47 21.09 28.92
C LYS A 28 -7.01 19.67 29.02
N GLU A 29 -8.27 19.50 28.64
CA GLU A 29 -8.78 18.20 28.24
C GLU A 29 -7.85 17.67 27.15
N LYS A 30 -7.08 16.63 27.48
CA LYS A 30 -6.46 15.78 26.47
C LYS A 30 -7.61 15.12 25.72
N SER A 31 -7.89 15.62 24.52
CA SER A 31 -8.60 14.88 23.49
C SER A 31 -7.88 13.54 23.31
N SER A 32 -8.44 12.49 23.89
CA SER A 32 -8.15 11.12 23.47
C SER A 32 -8.76 10.98 22.08
N VAL A 33 -7.92 10.93 21.06
CA VAL A 33 -8.35 10.51 19.73
C VAL A 33 -8.86 9.07 19.89
N GLU A 34 -10.18 8.87 19.84
CA GLU A 34 -10.74 7.54 19.63
C GLU A 34 -10.16 7.05 18.31
N GLN A 35 -9.34 5.99 18.36
CA GLN A 35 -8.95 5.29 17.14
C GLN A 35 -10.24 4.78 16.50
N SER A 36 -10.53 5.28 15.30
CA SER A 36 -11.63 4.80 14.47
C SER A 36 -11.58 3.28 14.39
N SER A 37 -12.70 2.62 14.70
CA SER A 37 -12.87 1.18 14.53
C SER A 37 -13.00 0.77 13.05
N GLU A 38 -13.13 1.74 12.15
CA GLU A 38 -13.30 1.53 10.72
C GLU A 38 -12.04 1.87 9.93
N LEU A 39 -11.79 1.09 8.88
CA LEU A 39 -10.68 1.28 7.95
C LEU A 39 -10.85 2.60 7.19
N SER A 40 -9.90 3.52 7.39
CA SER A 40 -9.91 4.84 6.75
C SER A 40 -9.60 4.79 5.25
N VAL A 41 -9.99 5.84 4.53
CA VAL A 41 -9.50 6.10 3.17
C VAL A 41 -7.98 6.12 3.15
N ARG A 42 -7.37 5.53 2.12
CA ARG A 42 -5.91 5.53 2.01
C ARG A 42 -5.41 5.21 0.62
N ASN A 43 -4.23 5.71 0.31
CA ASN A 43 -3.47 5.38 -0.88
C ASN A 43 -2.02 5.00 -0.52
N ALA A 44 -1.31 4.41 -1.47
CA ALA A 44 0.09 4.00 -1.31
C ALA A 44 0.33 3.03 -0.13
N HIS A 45 -0.72 2.35 0.31
CA HIS A 45 -0.67 1.20 1.20
C HIS A 45 -0.32 -0.03 0.39
N SER A 46 0.00 -1.12 1.07
CA SER A 46 0.22 -2.42 0.43
C SER A 46 -0.70 -3.47 0.98
N MET A 47 -1.02 -4.45 0.14
CA MET A 47 -1.84 -5.60 0.51
C MET A 47 -1.13 -6.89 0.12
N ALA A 48 -1.34 -7.95 0.90
CA ALA A 48 -0.87 -9.29 0.60
C ALA A 48 -1.92 -10.32 1.01
N TYR A 49 -2.12 -11.36 0.21
CA TYR A 49 -2.94 -12.50 0.57
C TYR A 49 -2.10 -13.57 1.27
N HIS A 50 -2.54 -14.01 2.44
CA HIS A 50 -1.89 -15.05 3.23
C HIS A 50 -2.63 -16.37 3.03
N ALA A 51 -2.26 -17.13 2.00
CA ALA A 51 -3.03 -18.29 1.50
C ALA A 51 -3.38 -19.32 2.59
N LYS A 52 -2.42 -19.63 3.48
CA LYS A 52 -2.61 -20.60 4.56
C LYS A 52 -3.70 -20.23 5.57
N ASP A 53 -3.84 -18.93 5.85
CA ASP A 53 -4.85 -18.42 6.78
C ASP A 53 -6.11 -17.95 6.04
N SER A 54 -6.01 -17.83 4.70
CA SER A 54 -7.03 -17.27 3.82
C SER A 54 -7.46 -15.86 4.22
N LEU A 55 -6.46 -15.03 4.52
CA LEU A 55 -6.64 -13.66 5.00
C LEU A 55 -5.95 -12.66 4.07
N THR A 56 -6.60 -11.53 3.80
CA THR A 56 -5.95 -10.41 3.11
C THR A 56 -5.44 -9.42 4.14
N TYR A 57 -4.15 -9.14 4.14
CA TYR A 57 -3.53 -8.14 4.99
C TYR A 57 -3.40 -6.81 4.25
N LEU A 58 -3.52 -5.70 4.98
CA LEU A 58 -3.23 -4.35 4.52
C LEU A 58 -2.32 -3.67 5.52
N PHE A 59 -1.27 -3.00 5.04
CA PHE A 59 -0.36 -2.25 5.90
C PHE A 59 -0.12 -0.82 5.40
N GLY A 60 -0.16 0.13 6.34
CA GLY A 60 0.30 1.49 6.15
C GLY A 60 -0.45 2.27 5.07
N GLY A 61 0.30 3.00 4.25
CA GLY A 61 -0.20 4.02 3.33
C GLY A 61 -0.42 5.34 4.03
N ALA A 62 -1.29 6.18 3.49
CA ALA A 62 -1.67 7.42 4.17
C ALA A 62 -3.10 7.79 3.87
N ASP A 63 -3.72 8.47 4.83
CA ASP A 63 -5.00 9.13 4.69
C ASP A 63 -4.81 10.63 4.34
N GLN A 64 -5.85 11.45 4.51
CA GLN A 64 -5.78 12.88 4.23
C GLN A 64 -4.87 13.69 5.17
N GLU A 65 -4.50 13.12 6.32
CA GLU A 65 -3.87 13.82 7.45
C GLU A 65 -2.46 13.30 7.72
N GLN A 66 -2.23 11.99 7.61
CA GLN A 66 -1.01 11.35 8.08
C GLN A 66 -0.63 10.09 7.32
N VAL A 67 0.65 9.75 7.40
CA VAL A 67 1.17 8.43 7.03
C VAL A 67 0.87 7.44 8.14
N LEU A 68 0.48 6.23 7.78
CA LEU A 68 -0.04 5.21 8.66
C LEU A 68 0.95 4.04 8.83
N SER A 69 0.85 3.35 9.96
CA SER A 69 1.60 2.11 10.31
C SER A 69 0.67 1.01 10.83
N ASP A 70 -0.63 1.19 10.68
CA ASP A 70 -1.62 0.22 11.13
C ASP A 70 -1.62 -1.01 10.22
N LEU A 71 -1.91 -2.16 10.84
CA LEU A 71 -2.10 -3.43 10.17
C LEU A 71 -3.59 -3.78 10.24
N TRP A 72 -4.18 -4.06 9.09
CA TRP A 72 -5.55 -4.51 8.96
C TRP A 72 -5.57 -5.87 8.31
N VAL A 73 -6.63 -6.63 8.60
CA VAL A 73 -6.89 -7.89 7.95
C VAL A 73 -8.34 -7.98 7.54
N MET A 74 -8.57 -8.49 6.34
CA MET A 74 -9.89 -8.80 5.81
C MET A 74 -10.10 -10.31 5.84
N GLU A 75 -11.21 -10.72 6.43
CA GLU A 75 -11.76 -12.06 6.33
C GLU A 75 -13.11 -11.95 5.63
N ASP A 76 -13.29 -12.68 4.53
CA ASP A 76 -14.41 -12.52 3.61
C ASP A 76 -14.60 -11.08 3.12
N THR A 77 -15.42 -10.26 3.78
CA THR A 77 -15.64 -8.86 3.40
C THR A 77 -15.37 -7.86 4.51
N ASP A 78 -15.00 -8.36 5.70
CA ASP A 78 -14.95 -7.57 6.91
C ASP A 78 -13.52 -7.23 7.28
N TRP A 79 -13.21 -5.94 7.31
CA TRP A 79 -11.93 -5.42 7.75
C TRP A 79 -11.90 -5.31 9.28
N ARG A 80 -10.87 -5.88 9.89
CA ARG A 80 -10.56 -5.69 11.31
C ARG A 80 -9.11 -5.25 11.49
N LYS A 81 -8.91 -4.30 12.39
CA LYS A 81 -7.58 -3.85 12.78
C LYS A 81 -6.89 -4.93 13.60
N ILE A 82 -5.60 -5.14 13.36
CA ILE A 82 -4.74 -5.96 14.19
C ILE A 82 -3.93 -5.02 15.08
N GLU A 83 -4.08 -5.18 16.39
CA GLU A 83 -3.23 -4.50 17.35
C GLU A 83 -1.86 -5.18 17.37
N THR A 84 -0.82 -4.41 17.08
CA THR A 84 0.57 -4.87 17.05
C THR A 84 1.42 -3.99 17.95
N ASN A 85 2.24 -4.60 18.79
CA ASN A 85 3.28 -3.88 19.54
C ASN A 85 4.59 -3.93 18.73
N ASP A 86 5.33 -2.82 18.69
CA ASP A 86 6.68 -2.74 18.12
C ASP A 86 6.81 -3.10 16.62
N GLY A 87 5.90 -2.57 15.80
CA GLY A 87 5.90 -2.75 14.34
C GLY A 87 6.74 -1.74 13.53
N PRO A 88 6.74 -1.89 12.20
CA PRO A 88 7.37 -0.94 11.30
C PRO A 88 6.79 0.48 11.47
N GLN A 89 7.66 1.48 11.40
CA GLN A 89 7.25 2.90 11.42
C GLN A 89 6.30 3.25 10.26
N PRO A 90 5.51 4.33 10.38
CA PRO A 90 4.59 4.78 9.33
C PRO A 90 5.26 4.93 7.97
N ARG A 91 4.66 4.33 6.94
CA ARG A 91 5.23 4.36 5.59
C ARG A 91 4.20 4.19 4.48
N THR A 92 4.54 4.75 3.33
CA THR A 92 3.88 4.60 2.03
C THR A 92 4.81 3.90 1.06
N PHE A 93 4.24 3.35 -0.03
CA PHE A 93 4.98 2.74 -1.15
C PHE A 93 5.95 1.62 -0.75
N ALA A 94 5.72 0.99 0.41
CA ALA A 94 6.48 -0.15 0.90
C ALA A 94 5.79 -1.43 0.42
N PRO A 95 6.36 -2.22 -0.50
CA PRO A 95 5.74 -3.47 -0.92
C PRO A 95 5.61 -4.45 0.26
N LEU A 96 4.51 -5.21 0.27
CA LEU A 96 4.20 -6.27 1.23
C LEU A 96 3.86 -7.53 0.44
N ILE A 97 4.44 -8.68 0.79
CA ILE A 97 4.17 -9.96 0.11
C ILE A 97 4.11 -11.12 1.10
N TYR A 98 3.39 -12.19 0.77
CA TYR A 98 3.41 -13.44 1.54
C TYR A 98 4.54 -14.35 1.04
N ASP A 99 5.46 -14.70 1.92
CA ASP A 99 6.50 -15.72 1.74
C ASP A 99 5.94 -17.05 2.26
N SER A 100 5.39 -17.86 1.34
CA SER A 100 4.64 -19.06 1.68
C SER A 100 5.51 -20.19 2.22
N GLU A 101 6.75 -20.33 1.74
CA GLU A 101 7.74 -21.29 2.26
C GLU A 101 8.02 -21.06 3.75
N ASN A 102 8.17 -19.81 4.17
CA ASN A 102 8.47 -19.47 5.57
C ASN A 102 7.26 -19.07 6.40
N ASP A 103 6.06 -19.07 5.81
CA ASP A 103 4.78 -18.73 6.44
C ASP A 103 4.81 -17.39 7.18
N ARG A 104 5.05 -16.31 6.43
CA ARG A 104 5.15 -14.94 6.95
C ARG A 104 4.90 -13.89 5.88
N LEU A 105 4.52 -12.69 6.29
CA LEU A 105 4.56 -11.52 5.41
C LEU A 105 5.95 -10.89 5.45
N ILE A 106 6.43 -10.42 4.31
CA ILE A 106 7.66 -9.63 4.17
C ILE A 106 7.29 -8.22 3.71
N LEU A 107 7.77 -7.23 4.44
CA LEU A 107 7.66 -5.80 4.14
C LEU A 107 9.05 -5.22 3.95
N PHE A 108 9.25 -4.42 2.91
CA PHE A 108 10.54 -3.80 2.63
C PHE A 108 10.41 -2.32 2.29
N GLY A 109 11.31 -1.50 2.85
CA GLY A 109 11.53 -0.12 2.44
C GLY A 109 10.30 0.78 2.55
N GLY A 110 10.09 1.62 1.54
CA GLY A 110 9.04 2.64 1.47
C GLY A 110 9.51 4.05 1.84
N SER A 111 8.54 4.95 1.95
CA SER A 111 8.73 6.37 2.25
C SER A 111 7.98 6.73 3.54
N LYS A 112 8.59 7.56 4.39
CA LYS A 112 7.96 8.13 5.59
C LYS A 112 6.94 9.25 5.26
N VAL A 113 6.81 9.62 3.99
CA VAL A 113 5.95 10.72 3.53
C VAL A 113 5.04 10.28 2.38
N LEU A 114 3.84 10.84 2.35
CA LEU A 114 2.77 10.47 1.40
C LEU A 114 3.01 10.99 -0.02
N PHE A 115 3.39 12.26 -0.18
CA PHE A 115 3.66 12.92 -1.47
C PHE A 115 4.60 14.14 -1.27
N GLY A 116 5.10 14.72 -2.37
CA GLY A 116 5.82 16.00 -2.38
C GLY A 116 7.25 15.89 -2.93
N LYS A 117 7.80 17.04 -3.37
CA LYS A 117 9.21 17.17 -3.82
C LYS A 117 10.19 17.10 -2.64
N THR A 118 9.94 16.24 -1.66
CA THR A 118 10.91 16.05 -0.58
C THR A 118 12.02 15.18 -1.16
N THR A 119 13.12 15.81 -1.50
CA THR A 119 14.33 15.12 -1.91
C THR A 119 15.26 14.91 -0.71
N ASP A 120 14.68 14.69 0.47
CA ASP A 120 15.43 14.31 1.66
C ASP A 120 15.62 12.79 1.64
N PRO A 121 16.87 12.30 1.49
CA PRO A 121 17.13 10.86 1.48
C PRO A 121 16.74 10.16 2.78
N GLN A 122 16.61 10.87 3.90
CA GLN A 122 16.20 10.29 5.19
C GLN A 122 14.73 9.87 5.23
N ASN A 123 13.94 10.27 4.25
CA ASN A 123 12.54 9.87 4.12
C ASN A 123 12.38 8.45 3.57
N LEU A 124 13.39 7.92 2.87
CA LEU A 124 13.35 6.57 2.34
C LEU A 124 13.87 5.56 3.36
N LEU A 125 13.31 4.36 3.30
CA LEU A 125 13.60 3.25 4.19
C LEU A 125 14.20 2.09 3.38
N ASN A 126 15.03 1.27 4.03
CA ASN A 126 15.56 0.01 3.52
C ASN A 126 15.51 -1.13 4.55
N ASP A 127 14.73 -0.97 5.62
CA ASP A 127 14.55 -2.03 6.59
C ASP A 127 13.64 -3.13 6.03
N THR A 128 13.95 -4.37 6.43
CA THR A 128 13.12 -5.55 6.13
C THR A 128 12.42 -5.99 7.40
N TRP A 129 11.11 -6.16 7.33
CA TRP A 129 10.28 -6.64 8.43
C TRP A 129 9.58 -7.92 8.03
N GLN A 130 9.45 -8.83 8.99
CA GLN A 130 8.56 -9.97 8.88
C GLN A 130 7.36 -9.82 9.81
N PHE A 131 6.19 -10.26 9.37
CA PHE A 131 5.05 -10.51 10.25
C PHE A 131 4.81 -12.02 10.31
N LYS A 132 5.00 -12.61 11.49
CA LYS A 132 4.84 -14.06 11.73
C LYS A 132 4.27 -14.29 13.11
N ASN A 133 3.37 -15.26 13.26
CA ASN A 133 2.73 -15.58 14.54
C ASN A 133 2.09 -14.35 15.22
N LYS A 134 1.43 -13.50 14.43
CA LYS A 134 0.78 -12.25 14.87
C LYS A 134 1.74 -11.20 15.48
N GLN A 135 3.03 -11.28 15.18
CA GLN A 135 4.03 -10.35 15.68
C GLN A 135 4.91 -9.84 14.54
N TRP A 136 5.21 -8.54 14.58
CA TRP A 136 6.24 -7.95 13.76
C TRP A 136 7.63 -8.28 14.33
N GLY A 137 8.58 -8.53 13.44
CA GLY A 137 9.99 -8.64 13.78
C GLY A 137 10.84 -8.00 12.71
N LYS A 138 11.77 -7.12 13.10
CA LYS A 138 12.74 -6.55 12.18
C LYS A 138 13.80 -7.60 11.87
N LEU A 139 14.02 -7.88 10.59
CA LEU A 139 15.06 -8.81 10.15
C LEU A 139 16.42 -8.10 10.10
N ILE A 140 17.48 -8.86 10.38
CA ILE A 140 18.87 -8.42 10.20
C ILE A 140 19.31 -8.93 8.84
N THR A 141 19.45 -8.02 7.87
CA THR A 141 19.89 -8.28 6.50
C THR A 141 21.25 -7.65 6.29
N ASN A 142 22.24 -8.40 5.81
CA ASN A 142 23.60 -7.87 5.58
C ASN A 142 23.72 -7.16 4.23
N ASN A 143 22.87 -7.56 3.27
CA ASN A 143 22.98 -7.17 1.88
C ASN A 143 21.73 -6.39 1.40
N ALA A 144 21.05 -5.69 2.31
CA ALA A 144 19.81 -4.96 1.98
C ALA A 144 19.99 -4.02 0.78
N PRO A 145 18.99 -3.94 -0.13
CA PRO A 145 18.98 -2.94 -1.18
C PRO A 145 19.06 -1.53 -0.59
N SER A 146 19.51 -0.57 -1.40
CA SER A 146 19.47 0.85 -1.00
C SER A 146 18.05 1.30 -0.63
N PRO A 147 17.88 2.33 0.24
CA PRO A 147 16.57 2.90 0.55
C PRO A 147 15.79 3.23 -0.71
N ARG A 148 14.52 2.79 -0.76
CA ARG A 148 13.69 2.94 -1.94
C ARG A 148 12.20 2.90 -1.64
N ALA A 149 11.45 3.58 -2.50
CA ALA A 149 10.00 3.56 -2.55
C ALA A 149 9.52 3.16 -3.97
N GLU A 150 8.28 2.70 -4.07
CA GLU A 150 7.64 2.27 -5.33
C GLU A 150 8.39 1.16 -6.07
N ALA A 151 9.26 0.43 -5.35
CA ALA A 151 9.70 -0.90 -5.74
C ALA A 151 8.52 -1.87 -5.55
N VAL A 152 8.48 -2.93 -6.36
CA VAL A 152 7.42 -3.95 -6.27
C VAL A 152 8.06 -5.28 -5.91
N MET A 153 7.40 -6.01 -5.01
CA MET A 153 7.76 -7.39 -4.66
C MET A 153 6.71 -8.36 -5.16
N VAL A 154 7.14 -9.52 -5.61
CA VAL A 154 6.28 -10.69 -5.89
C VAL A 154 6.93 -11.92 -5.30
N TYR A 155 6.13 -12.94 -4.98
CA TYR A 155 6.64 -14.24 -4.56
C TYR A 155 6.70 -15.16 -5.78
N ASP A 156 7.89 -15.66 -6.10
CA ASP A 156 8.09 -16.67 -7.14
C ASP A 156 8.00 -18.05 -6.49
N GLU A 157 6.82 -18.63 -6.56
CA GLU A 157 6.50 -19.91 -5.92
C GLU A 157 7.28 -21.09 -6.49
N SER A 158 7.74 -21.00 -7.75
CA SER A 158 8.52 -22.09 -8.35
C SER A 158 9.94 -22.16 -7.80
N ARG A 159 10.44 -21.06 -7.24
CA ARG A 159 11.80 -20.91 -6.73
C ARG A 159 11.85 -20.55 -5.24
N ASN A 160 10.70 -20.48 -4.57
CA ASN A 160 10.54 -20.14 -3.16
C ASN A 160 11.29 -18.86 -2.75
N THR A 161 11.20 -17.81 -3.58
CA THR A 161 11.94 -16.56 -3.37
C THR A 161 11.06 -15.34 -3.58
N VAL A 162 11.31 -14.27 -2.83
CA VAL A 162 10.72 -12.96 -3.10
C VAL A 162 11.58 -12.24 -4.13
N VAL A 163 10.99 -11.82 -5.25
CA VAL A 163 11.65 -10.99 -6.26
C VAL A 163 11.26 -9.53 -6.06
N LEU A 164 12.24 -8.64 -5.94
CA LEU A 164 12.06 -7.19 -5.89
C LEU A 164 12.67 -6.55 -7.14
N PHE A 165 11.94 -5.60 -7.75
CA PHE A 165 12.45 -4.84 -8.88
C PHE A 165 12.28 -3.33 -8.71
N GLY A 166 13.33 -2.60 -9.07
CA GLY A 166 13.28 -1.16 -9.35
C GLY A 166 12.88 -0.29 -8.17
N GLY A 167 12.00 0.68 -8.45
CA GLY A 167 11.63 1.76 -7.53
C GLY A 167 12.50 3.00 -7.73
N TYR A 168 12.49 3.90 -6.75
CA TYR A 168 13.37 5.06 -6.76
C TYR A 168 14.05 5.27 -5.41
N ASN A 169 15.26 5.82 -5.48
CA ASN A 169 16.01 6.38 -4.36
C ASN A 169 16.14 7.91 -4.53
N ILE A 170 16.66 8.58 -3.50
CA ILE A 170 17.04 9.97 -3.51
C ILE A 170 18.56 10.06 -3.26
N GLN A 171 19.29 10.69 -4.17
CA GLN A 171 20.73 10.94 -4.04
C GLN A 171 21.02 12.39 -4.38
N ASP A 172 21.78 13.09 -3.55
CA ASP A 172 22.14 14.51 -3.72
C ASP A 172 20.94 15.41 -4.04
N GLY A 173 19.81 15.17 -3.37
CA GLY A 173 18.58 15.93 -3.59
C GLY A 173 17.88 15.64 -4.93
N LYS A 174 18.17 14.52 -5.59
CA LYS A 174 17.56 14.13 -6.87
C LYS A 174 16.93 12.75 -6.79
N TYR A 175 15.82 12.58 -7.50
CA TYR A 175 15.19 11.28 -7.71
C TYR A 175 16.05 10.45 -8.66
N ILE A 176 16.45 9.27 -8.22
CA ILE A 176 17.19 8.28 -8.99
C ILE A 176 16.30 7.05 -9.12
N LYS A 177 15.87 6.73 -10.34
CA LYS A 177 15.14 5.49 -10.59
C LYS A 177 16.14 4.33 -10.62
N LEU A 178 15.64 3.15 -10.30
CA LEU A 178 16.44 1.94 -10.17
C LEU A 178 15.94 0.89 -11.17
N ASN A 179 16.83 0.01 -11.61
CA ASN A 179 16.55 -1.13 -12.51
C ASN A 179 17.14 -2.45 -11.98
N ASP A 180 17.63 -2.44 -10.75
CA ASP A 180 18.18 -3.61 -10.10
C ASP A 180 17.07 -4.60 -9.72
N THR A 181 17.37 -5.88 -9.91
CA THR A 181 16.56 -7.02 -9.51
C THR A 181 17.23 -7.67 -8.32
N TRP A 182 16.45 -7.90 -7.27
CA TRP A 182 16.90 -8.54 -6.05
C TRP A 182 16.04 -9.75 -5.74
N GLU A 183 16.66 -10.73 -5.11
CA GLU A 183 15.97 -11.86 -4.50
C GLU A 183 16.16 -11.84 -3.00
N PHE A 184 15.12 -12.23 -2.28
CA PHE A 184 15.15 -12.41 -0.84
C PHE A 184 14.82 -13.85 -0.49
N HIS A 185 15.82 -14.52 0.06
CA HIS A 185 15.78 -15.88 0.59
C HIS A 185 16.79 -15.98 1.73
N ASP A 186 16.71 -17.03 2.57
CA ASP A 186 17.62 -17.22 3.71
C ASP A 186 17.73 -16.02 4.67
N ASN A 187 16.69 -15.19 4.73
CA ASN A 187 16.64 -13.93 5.49
C ASN A 187 17.62 -12.84 5.05
N ASP A 188 18.15 -12.90 3.84
CA ASP A 188 18.99 -11.83 3.29
C ASP A 188 18.64 -11.52 1.83
N TRP A 189 19.14 -10.38 1.37
CA TRP A 189 18.92 -9.89 0.01
C TRP A 189 20.10 -10.21 -0.89
N HIS A 190 19.83 -10.59 -2.13
CA HIS A 190 20.83 -10.92 -3.14
C HIS A 190 20.53 -10.14 -4.41
N MET A 191 21.42 -9.24 -4.83
CA MET A 191 21.28 -8.58 -6.13
C MET A 191 21.63 -9.59 -7.21
N ILE A 192 20.65 -9.92 -8.04
CA ILE A 192 20.79 -10.98 -9.05
C ILE A 192 20.98 -10.42 -10.46
N SER A 193 20.50 -9.21 -10.74
CA SER A 193 20.67 -8.59 -12.07
C SER A 193 20.54 -7.07 -12.01
N THR A 194 21.30 -6.38 -12.87
CA THR A 194 21.07 -4.97 -13.26
C THR A 194 20.78 -4.84 -14.76
N ALA A 195 20.58 -5.96 -15.45
CA ALA A 195 20.20 -6.04 -16.85
C ALA A 195 18.70 -6.35 -16.98
N GLY A 196 18.07 -5.84 -18.03
CA GLY A 196 16.63 -6.02 -18.27
C GLY A 196 15.91 -4.70 -18.52
N PRO A 197 14.72 -4.47 -17.89
CA PRO A 197 13.99 -3.22 -18.04
C PRO A 197 14.85 -2.03 -17.61
N SER A 198 14.68 -0.90 -18.30
CA SER A 198 15.34 0.35 -17.90
C SER A 198 14.87 0.82 -16.52
N GLU A 199 15.57 1.80 -15.94
CA GLU A 199 15.28 2.38 -14.64
C GLU A 199 13.85 2.91 -14.58
N ARG A 200 13.08 2.42 -13.59
CA ARG A 200 11.67 2.75 -13.44
C ARG A 200 11.14 2.49 -12.03
N HIS A 201 10.04 3.16 -11.71
CA HIS A 201 9.25 2.90 -10.50
C HIS A 201 7.78 2.76 -10.85
N GLY A 202 6.98 2.31 -9.88
CA GLY A 202 5.53 2.27 -10.02
C GLY A 202 5.07 1.29 -11.09
N ILE A 203 5.82 0.21 -11.28
CA ILE A 203 5.51 -0.85 -12.23
C ILE A 203 4.29 -1.65 -11.78
N SER A 204 3.64 -2.31 -12.73
CA SER A 204 2.74 -3.43 -12.45
C SER A 204 3.56 -4.71 -12.48
N MET A 205 3.52 -5.54 -11.43
CA MET A 205 4.26 -6.81 -11.41
C MET A 205 3.48 -7.91 -10.70
N ALA A 206 3.45 -9.11 -11.27
CA ALA A 206 2.81 -10.29 -10.67
C ALA A 206 3.46 -11.58 -11.17
N TYR A 207 3.44 -12.63 -10.35
CA TYR A 207 3.88 -13.98 -10.71
C TYR A 207 2.72 -14.79 -11.31
N GLY A 208 2.98 -15.51 -12.39
CA GLY A 208 2.04 -16.46 -13.01
C GLY A 208 2.51 -17.90 -12.80
N PRO A 209 1.78 -18.75 -12.06
CA PRO A 209 2.19 -20.11 -11.74
C PRO A 209 2.21 -21.05 -12.96
N GLU A 210 1.35 -20.83 -13.96
CA GLU A 210 1.29 -21.66 -15.17
C GLU A 210 2.57 -21.55 -16.01
N ASP A 211 3.05 -20.33 -16.24
CA ASP A 211 4.27 -20.04 -17.00
C ASP A 211 5.52 -20.00 -16.11
N LYS A 212 5.36 -20.14 -14.78
CA LYS A 212 6.41 -20.03 -13.75
C LYS A 212 7.30 -18.80 -13.97
N SER A 213 6.66 -17.65 -14.19
CA SER A 213 7.37 -16.43 -14.53
C SER A 213 6.70 -15.19 -13.94
N VAL A 214 7.51 -14.16 -13.72
CA VAL A 214 7.01 -12.85 -13.29
C VAL A 214 6.81 -11.98 -14.51
N ILE A 215 5.62 -11.39 -14.62
CA ILE A 215 5.30 -10.38 -15.63
C ILE A 215 5.42 -9.00 -15.01
N LEU A 216 6.16 -8.13 -15.70
CA LEU A 216 6.28 -6.70 -15.41
C LEU A 216 5.66 -5.91 -16.55
N PHE A 217 4.86 -4.90 -16.23
CA PHE A 217 4.32 -3.96 -17.20
C PHE A 217 4.50 -2.50 -16.76
N GLY A 218 4.84 -1.64 -17.72
CA GLY A 218 4.77 -0.19 -17.55
C GLY A 218 5.82 0.39 -16.61
N GLY A 219 5.39 1.34 -15.78
CA GLY A 219 6.24 2.12 -14.87
C GLY A 219 6.71 3.44 -15.49
N SER A 220 7.07 4.41 -14.63
CA SER A 220 7.57 5.71 -15.10
C SER A 220 9.06 5.62 -15.44
N THR A 221 9.43 5.96 -16.67
CA THR A 221 10.82 5.90 -17.16
C THR A 221 11.47 7.28 -17.32
N ILE A 222 10.70 8.35 -17.53
CA ILE A 222 11.22 9.72 -17.76
C ILE A 222 11.71 10.38 -16.47
N ASP A 223 12.75 11.21 -16.54
CA ASP A 223 13.43 11.93 -15.42
C ASP A 223 12.58 13.00 -14.70
N LYS A 224 11.33 12.67 -14.36
CA LYS A 224 10.47 13.40 -13.43
C LYS A 224 9.82 12.39 -12.49
N GLN A 225 9.48 12.81 -11.27
CA GLN A 225 8.71 11.99 -10.32
C GLN A 225 7.36 11.54 -10.92
N TYR A 226 6.82 12.32 -11.88
CA TYR A 226 5.65 11.98 -12.68
C TYR A 226 5.92 12.35 -14.14
N GLY A 227 5.79 11.39 -15.06
CA GLY A 227 6.06 11.57 -16.49
C GLY A 227 5.34 10.54 -17.37
N GLU A 228 5.52 10.59 -18.69
CA GLU A 228 5.00 9.55 -19.58
C GLU A 228 5.66 8.20 -19.27
N SER A 229 4.89 7.11 -19.45
CA SER A 229 5.32 5.74 -19.23
C SER A 229 5.38 5.01 -20.56
N GLY A 230 6.40 4.18 -20.76
CA GLY A 230 6.40 3.19 -21.83
C GLY A 230 5.58 1.98 -21.42
N GLY A 231 4.59 1.60 -22.22
CA GLY A 231 3.88 0.33 -22.04
C GLY A 231 4.76 -0.80 -22.54
N GLU A 232 5.70 -1.27 -21.73
CA GLU A 232 6.55 -2.41 -22.07
C GLU A 232 6.19 -3.59 -21.19
N THR A 233 6.12 -4.78 -21.78
CA THR A 233 5.97 -6.03 -21.04
C THR A 233 7.29 -6.77 -21.01
N TRP A 234 7.70 -7.16 -19.82
CA TRP A 234 8.89 -7.95 -19.56
C TRP A 234 8.53 -9.22 -18.78
N GLN A 235 9.22 -10.30 -19.06
CA GLN A 235 9.08 -11.58 -18.38
C GLN A 235 10.38 -11.93 -17.67
N TRP A 236 10.31 -12.26 -16.38
CA TRP A 236 11.42 -12.83 -15.62
C TRP A 236 11.24 -14.34 -15.53
N ASN A 237 12.24 -15.09 -15.96
CA ASN A 237 12.23 -16.55 -15.99
C ASN A 237 13.02 -17.20 -14.82
N GLY A 238 13.45 -16.41 -13.84
CA GLY A 238 14.33 -16.87 -12.75
C GLY A 238 15.82 -16.63 -12.99
N GLU A 239 16.23 -16.28 -14.20
CA GLU A 239 17.64 -16.04 -14.56
C GLU A 239 17.85 -14.67 -15.24
N ALA A 240 16.93 -14.28 -16.13
CA ALA A 240 17.01 -13.06 -16.91
C ALA A 240 15.64 -12.47 -17.23
N TRP A 241 15.62 -11.15 -17.40
CA TRP A 241 14.47 -10.45 -17.97
C TRP A 241 14.49 -10.55 -19.50
N VAL A 242 13.36 -10.93 -20.09
CA VAL A 242 13.13 -10.96 -21.54
C VAL A 242 12.04 -9.96 -21.88
N LYS A 243 12.32 -9.04 -22.80
CA LYS A 243 11.30 -8.11 -23.32
C LYS A 243 10.41 -8.86 -24.31
N LEU A 244 9.10 -8.74 -24.13
CA LEU A 244 8.14 -9.36 -25.03
C LEU A 244 7.84 -8.45 -26.23
N GLU A 245 8.10 -8.97 -27.43
CA GLU A 245 7.83 -8.29 -28.71
C GLU A 245 6.38 -8.53 -29.15
N ILE A 246 5.46 -7.87 -28.44
CA ILE A 246 4.00 -8.00 -28.60
C ILE A 246 3.34 -6.64 -28.76
N SER A 247 2.06 -6.62 -29.15
CA SER A 247 1.27 -5.39 -29.10
C SER A 247 1.06 -4.96 -27.65
N GLN A 248 1.57 -3.79 -27.31
CA GLN A 248 1.53 -3.26 -25.95
C GLN A 248 0.34 -2.30 -25.75
N PRO A 249 -0.33 -2.32 -24.58
CA PRO A 249 -1.26 -1.26 -24.22
C PRO A 249 -0.51 0.05 -23.96
N PRO A 250 -1.22 1.19 -23.93
CA PRO A 250 -0.62 2.45 -23.51
C PRO A 250 0.06 2.34 -22.14
N GLY A 251 1.21 3.00 -21.99
CA GLY A 251 1.97 2.96 -20.75
C GLY A 251 1.21 3.55 -19.57
N VAL A 252 1.40 2.94 -18.42
CA VAL A 252 0.78 3.33 -17.15
C VAL A 252 1.77 3.08 -16.03
N PHE A 253 1.66 3.84 -14.95
CA PHE A 253 2.35 3.53 -13.70
C PHE A 253 1.43 3.70 -12.49
N ASN A 254 1.84 3.09 -11.39
CA ASN A 254 1.11 2.98 -10.14
C ASN A 254 -0.28 2.34 -10.32
N ALA A 255 -0.31 1.33 -11.22
CA ALA A 255 -1.44 0.44 -11.44
C ALA A 255 -1.12 -0.93 -10.81
N PRO A 256 -1.91 -1.41 -9.83
CA PRO A 256 -1.73 -2.75 -9.30
C PRO A 256 -2.06 -3.81 -10.36
N MET A 257 -1.39 -4.96 -10.27
CA MET A 257 -1.62 -6.14 -11.09
C MET A 257 -1.51 -7.39 -10.23
N VAL A 258 -2.36 -8.37 -10.50
CA VAL A 258 -2.37 -9.68 -9.83
C VAL A 258 -2.54 -10.77 -10.88
N TYR A 259 -2.19 -12.00 -10.56
CA TYR A 259 -2.62 -13.17 -11.32
C TYR A 259 -3.93 -13.68 -10.73
N ASP A 260 -4.99 -13.73 -11.53
CA ASP A 260 -6.28 -14.29 -11.15
C ASP A 260 -6.31 -15.77 -11.56
N GLU A 261 -6.11 -16.67 -10.60
CA GLU A 261 -5.97 -18.11 -10.88
C GLU A 261 -7.25 -18.74 -11.43
N ALA A 262 -8.42 -18.26 -11.01
CA ALA A 262 -9.71 -18.77 -11.48
C ALA A 262 -9.94 -18.45 -12.96
N GLU A 263 -9.45 -17.30 -13.43
CA GLU A 263 -9.49 -16.93 -14.84
C GLU A 263 -8.19 -17.26 -15.61
N GLY A 264 -7.15 -17.75 -14.92
CA GLY A 264 -5.87 -18.16 -15.48
C GLY A 264 -5.10 -17.02 -16.16
N LYS A 265 -5.22 -15.78 -15.68
CA LYS A 265 -4.64 -14.60 -16.36
C LYS A 265 -4.30 -13.47 -15.41
N PHE A 266 -3.40 -12.60 -15.85
CA PHE A 266 -3.09 -11.39 -15.11
C PHE A 266 -4.18 -10.34 -15.27
N ILE A 267 -4.56 -9.66 -14.19
CA ILE A 267 -5.52 -8.56 -14.18
C ILE A 267 -4.84 -7.31 -13.65
N ARG A 268 -4.88 -6.22 -14.45
CA ARG A 268 -4.42 -4.88 -14.07
C ARG A 268 -5.60 -3.94 -14.01
N PHE A 269 -5.59 -3.03 -13.03
CA PHE A 269 -6.59 -1.98 -12.93
C PHE A 269 -5.97 -0.59 -12.75
N GLY A 270 -6.58 0.40 -13.42
CA GLY A 270 -6.35 1.82 -13.17
C GLY A 270 -4.92 2.29 -13.44
N GLY A 271 -4.41 3.21 -12.64
CA GLY A 271 -3.09 3.83 -12.78
C GLY A 271 -3.11 5.22 -13.40
N TRP A 272 -1.92 5.81 -13.61
CA TRP A 272 -1.72 7.10 -14.26
C TRP A 272 -1.04 6.94 -15.62
N ASN A 273 -1.65 7.49 -16.68
CA ASN A 273 -1.20 7.32 -18.06
C ASN A 273 -0.31 8.46 -18.60
N GLY A 274 0.16 9.35 -17.72
CA GLY A 274 0.89 10.57 -18.10
C GLY A 274 0.01 11.83 -18.14
N LYS A 275 -1.31 11.67 -18.27
CA LYS A 275 -2.27 12.78 -18.40
C LYS A 275 -3.38 12.75 -17.35
N SER A 276 -3.94 11.59 -17.07
CA SER A 276 -5.03 11.40 -16.12
C SER A 276 -4.91 10.05 -15.41
N ARG A 277 -5.60 9.91 -14.27
CA ARG A 277 -5.88 8.57 -13.75
C ARG A 277 -6.94 7.93 -14.62
N ILE A 278 -6.89 6.62 -14.72
CA ILE A 278 -7.81 5.82 -15.53
C ILE A 278 -8.47 4.75 -14.68
N ASP A 279 -9.58 4.20 -15.17
CA ASP A 279 -10.41 3.13 -14.59
C ASP A 279 -10.43 1.87 -15.47
N GLU A 280 -9.42 1.75 -16.34
CA GLU A 280 -9.34 0.64 -17.29
C GLU A 280 -8.96 -0.65 -16.59
N THR A 281 -9.68 -1.72 -16.94
CA THR A 281 -9.31 -3.10 -16.58
C THR A 281 -8.69 -3.76 -17.81
N TRP A 282 -7.49 -4.30 -17.65
CA TRP A 282 -6.77 -5.03 -18.69
C TRP A 282 -6.44 -6.44 -18.20
N SER A 283 -6.52 -7.41 -19.10
CA SER A 283 -5.99 -8.75 -18.87
C SER A 283 -4.80 -9.05 -19.76
N PHE A 284 -3.85 -9.83 -19.25
CA PHE A 284 -2.75 -10.40 -20.01
C PHE A 284 -2.75 -11.93 -19.90
N LEU A 285 -2.76 -12.60 -21.04
CA LEU A 285 -2.71 -14.06 -21.16
C LEU A 285 -2.11 -14.41 -22.52
N ASN A 286 -1.27 -15.45 -22.59
CA ASN A 286 -0.69 -15.96 -23.83
C ASN A 286 -0.03 -14.86 -24.68
N ASN A 287 0.74 -13.97 -24.04
CA ASN A 287 1.43 -12.86 -24.72
C ASN A 287 0.50 -11.83 -25.39
N GLU A 288 -0.77 -11.76 -24.97
CA GLU A 288 -1.75 -10.83 -25.50
C GLU A 288 -2.41 -9.99 -24.41
N TRP A 289 -2.38 -8.67 -24.61
CA TRP A 289 -3.13 -7.72 -23.78
C TRP A 289 -4.52 -7.48 -24.34
N ASN A 290 -5.53 -7.61 -23.49
CA ASN A 290 -6.92 -7.39 -23.84
C ASN A 290 -7.55 -6.40 -22.86
N LYS A 291 -8.12 -5.31 -23.38
CA LYS A 291 -8.94 -4.39 -22.58
C LYS A 291 -10.28 -5.06 -22.30
N ILE A 292 -10.69 -5.08 -21.04
CA ILE A 292 -11.98 -5.63 -20.64
C ILE A 292 -12.97 -4.47 -20.53
N GLU A 293 -14.03 -4.52 -21.34
CA GLU A 293 -15.12 -3.56 -21.26
C GLU A 293 -15.95 -3.80 -20.00
N MET A 294 -15.98 -2.80 -19.12
CA MET A 294 -16.66 -2.88 -17.82
C MET A 294 -17.86 -1.96 -17.80
N SER A 295 -19.05 -2.50 -17.50
CA SER A 295 -20.26 -1.70 -17.29
C SER A 295 -20.33 -1.08 -15.89
N ILE A 296 -19.64 -1.70 -14.93
CA ILE A 296 -19.44 -1.23 -13.56
C ILE A 296 -17.95 -1.36 -13.29
N SER A 297 -17.32 -0.29 -12.82
CA SER A 297 -15.89 -0.23 -12.55
C SER A 297 -15.62 0.66 -11.33
N PRO A 298 -14.55 0.42 -10.55
CA PRO A 298 -14.06 1.41 -9.61
C PRO A 298 -13.74 2.73 -10.34
N SER A 299 -13.93 3.87 -9.67
CA SER A 299 -13.56 5.17 -10.22
C SER A 299 -12.08 5.25 -10.62
N PRO A 300 -11.69 6.11 -11.58
CA PRO A 300 -10.30 6.28 -12.00
C PRO A 300 -9.35 6.56 -10.83
N ARG A 301 -8.29 5.76 -10.67
CA ARG A 301 -7.40 5.87 -9.51
C ARG A 301 -6.03 5.27 -9.77
N ASN A 302 -5.03 5.74 -9.04
CA ASN A 302 -3.72 5.09 -8.93
C ASN A 302 -3.31 4.94 -7.46
N HIS A 303 -2.21 4.22 -7.19
CA HIS A 303 -1.75 3.89 -5.83
C HIS A 303 -2.79 3.15 -4.97
N SER A 304 -3.71 2.43 -5.62
CA SER A 304 -4.51 1.38 -5.00
C SER A 304 -3.69 0.10 -4.90
N ALA A 305 -4.10 -0.83 -4.05
CA ALA A 305 -3.52 -2.17 -3.99
C ALA A 305 -4.54 -3.23 -4.43
N MET A 306 -4.04 -4.33 -4.99
CA MET A 306 -4.84 -5.51 -5.34
C MET A 306 -4.16 -6.78 -4.84
N VAL A 307 -4.98 -7.76 -4.46
CA VAL A 307 -4.55 -9.15 -4.19
C VAL A 307 -5.55 -10.13 -4.78
N TYR A 308 -5.10 -11.35 -5.05
CA TYR A 308 -5.98 -12.46 -5.36
C TYR A 308 -6.32 -13.23 -4.07
N ASP A 309 -7.61 -13.41 -3.78
CA ASP A 309 -8.12 -14.22 -2.67
C ASP A 309 -8.46 -15.62 -3.22
N GLU A 310 -7.50 -16.54 -3.09
CA GLU A 310 -7.58 -17.90 -3.66
C GLU A 310 -8.78 -18.70 -3.12
N LYS A 311 -9.05 -18.59 -1.80
CA LYS A 311 -10.18 -19.28 -1.15
C LYS A 311 -11.52 -18.87 -1.75
N GLN A 312 -11.71 -17.59 -2.02
CA GLN A 312 -12.97 -17.04 -2.54
C GLN A 312 -12.95 -16.85 -4.06
N LYS A 313 -11.84 -17.19 -4.73
CA LYS A 313 -11.62 -17.13 -6.18
C LYS A 313 -11.94 -15.77 -6.79
N ARG A 314 -11.35 -14.73 -6.22
CA ARG A 314 -11.66 -13.35 -6.60
C ARG A 314 -10.49 -12.42 -6.34
N THR A 315 -10.42 -11.37 -7.13
CA THR A 315 -9.46 -10.29 -6.91
C THR A 315 -10.07 -9.20 -6.04
N VAL A 316 -9.34 -8.73 -5.03
CA VAL A 316 -9.75 -7.65 -4.12
C VAL A 316 -8.97 -6.40 -4.47
N LEU A 317 -9.66 -5.26 -4.57
CA LEU A 317 -9.05 -3.93 -4.75
C LEU A 317 -9.48 -3.01 -3.61
N PHE A 318 -8.53 -2.23 -3.09
CA PHE A 318 -8.81 -1.24 -2.06
C PHE A 318 -8.10 0.10 -2.30
N GLY A 319 -8.80 1.17 -1.94
CA GLY A 319 -8.25 2.53 -1.80
C GLY A 319 -7.69 3.14 -3.10
N GLY A 320 -6.63 3.92 -2.96
CA GLY A 320 -6.04 4.72 -4.05
C GLY A 320 -6.57 6.17 -4.09
N HIS A 321 -6.22 6.93 -5.13
CA HIS A 321 -6.72 8.31 -5.29
C HIS A 321 -6.90 8.72 -6.77
N ASP A 322 -7.79 9.67 -7.04
CA ASP A 322 -7.99 10.31 -8.36
C ASP A 322 -7.19 11.62 -8.50
N GLY A 323 -6.48 12.01 -7.45
CA GLY A 323 -5.68 13.24 -7.35
C GLY A 323 -6.40 14.40 -6.66
N GLU A 324 -7.71 14.32 -6.53
CA GLU A 324 -8.53 15.22 -5.73
C GLU A 324 -9.01 14.53 -4.45
N ASN A 325 -9.41 13.27 -4.54
CA ASN A 325 -9.99 12.46 -3.49
C ASN A 325 -9.17 11.19 -3.25
N VAL A 326 -9.07 10.81 -1.98
CA VAL A 326 -8.56 9.51 -1.52
C VAL A 326 -9.74 8.59 -1.28
N PHE A 327 -9.65 7.36 -1.79
CA PHE A 327 -10.69 6.35 -1.71
C PHE A 327 -10.47 5.40 -0.52
N GLY A 328 -11.57 4.85 0.00
CA GLY A 328 -11.58 3.79 1.01
C GLY A 328 -12.64 2.72 0.73
N ASP A 329 -13.09 2.64 -0.52
CA ASP A 329 -14.02 1.61 -0.99
C ASP A 329 -13.26 0.30 -1.25
N THR A 330 -13.95 -0.82 -1.02
CA THR A 330 -13.45 -2.16 -1.35
C THR A 330 -14.24 -2.71 -2.54
N TRP A 331 -13.52 -3.20 -3.53
CA TRP A 331 -14.07 -3.80 -4.74
C TRP A 331 -13.60 -5.24 -4.89
N ILE A 332 -14.47 -6.06 -5.46
CA ILE A 332 -14.18 -7.44 -5.84
C ILE A 332 -14.30 -7.55 -7.36
N TYR A 333 -13.33 -8.19 -7.99
CA TYR A 333 -13.41 -8.67 -9.36
C TYR A 333 -13.54 -10.19 -9.39
N ALA A 334 -14.61 -10.68 -9.99
CA ALA A 334 -14.86 -12.09 -10.27
C ALA A 334 -15.85 -12.20 -11.44
N ASP A 335 -15.80 -13.30 -12.19
CA ASP A 335 -16.65 -13.54 -13.36
C ASP A 335 -16.64 -12.36 -14.35
N ARG A 336 -15.45 -11.79 -14.56
CA ARG A 336 -15.22 -10.61 -15.42
C ARG A 336 -16.01 -9.35 -15.03
N LYS A 337 -16.38 -9.20 -13.75
CA LYS A 337 -17.16 -8.06 -13.26
C LYS A 337 -16.58 -7.48 -11.98
N TRP A 338 -16.56 -6.15 -11.90
CA TRP A 338 -16.34 -5.46 -10.64
C TRP A 338 -17.65 -5.34 -9.85
N LYS A 339 -17.57 -5.62 -8.55
CA LYS A 339 -18.63 -5.38 -7.58
C LYS A 339 -18.07 -4.64 -6.38
N ARG A 340 -18.64 -3.49 -6.06
CA ARG A 340 -18.32 -2.78 -4.81
C ARG A 340 -18.97 -3.52 -3.65
N ILE A 341 -18.18 -3.80 -2.61
CA ILE A 341 -18.66 -4.49 -1.41
C ILE A 341 -18.61 -3.65 -0.15
N SER A 342 -17.81 -2.58 -0.15
CA SER A 342 -17.80 -1.60 0.93
C SER A 342 -17.77 -0.20 0.34
N GLU A 343 -18.61 0.67 0.88
CA GLU A 343 -18.65 2.09 0.58
C GLU A 343 -17.91 2.87 1.65
N SER A 344 -16.97 3.69 1.22
CA SER A 344 -16.41 4.75 2.05
C SER A 344 -16.47 6.03 1.22
N ARG A 345 -17.03 7.10 1.81
CA ARG A 345 -17.11 8.38 1.12
C ARG A 345 -15.67 8.84 0.84
N PRO A 346 -15.30 9.08 -0.43
CA PRO A 346 -13.97 9.58 -0.74
C PRO A 346 -13.73 10.91 -0.02
N ILE A 347 -12.52 11.12 0.48
CA ILE A 347 -12.17 12.35 1.19
C ILE A 347 -11.19 13.16 0.35
N MET A 348 -11.48 14.45 0.24
CA MET A 348 -10.64 15.39 -0.52
C MET A 348 -9.25 15.48 0.11
N ARG A 349 -8.22 15.44 -0.73
CA ARG A 349 -6.83 15.67 -0.34
C ARG A 349 -6.69 17.08 0.22
N VAL A 350 -6.10 17.19 1.40
CA VAL A 350 -5.72 18.49 1.95
C VAL A 350 -4.42 18.94 1.31
N LYS A 351 -4.32 20.21 0.90
CA LYS A 351 -3.04 20.81 0.51
C LYS A 351 -2.18 20.99 1.76
N ASN A 352 -1.40 19.98 2.13
CA ASN A 352 -0.52 20.00 3.30
C ASN A 352 0.97 20.02 2.93
N GLY A 353 1.31 20.41 1.69
CA GLY A 353 2.69 20.36 1.20
C GLY A 353 3.18 18.97 0.79
N HIS A 354 2.29 17.97 0.85
CA HIS A 354 2.49 16.62 0.34
C HIS A 354 1.72 16.38 -0.98
#